data_AF-A0A7I7SQT1-F1
#
_entry.id   AF-A0A7I7SQT1-F1
#
_cell.length_a   1.000
_cell.length_b   1.000
_cell.length_c   1.000
_cell.angle_alpha   90.00
_cell.angle_beta   90.00
_cell.angle_gamma   90.00
#
_symmetry.space_group_name_H-M   'P 1'
#
loop_
_entity.id
_entity.type
_entity.pdbx_description
1 polymer ?
#
loop_
_entity_poly.entity_id
_entity_poly.type
_entity_poly.pdbx_seq_one_letter_code
_entity_poly.pdbx_strand_id
1 'polypeptide(L)'
;MSRFQFVADHLHAFEVKWLCALVEVARSSFYAWLAGADGRAAREAADQVLAERIRVVHDEDNTYGAPRITAELNDGVPDGERVNHKRVARVMRSHGIAGYRRRRRENHGG
;
A
#
# COMPACT_ATOMS: atom_id res chain seq x y z
N MET A 1 -7.32 10.95 5.36
CA MET A 1 -7.03 12.08 4.44
C MET A 1 -5.75 12.76 4.92
N SER A 2 -4.78 13.04 4.03
CA SER A 2 -3.51 13.68 4.43
C SER A 2 -3.62 15.20 4.43
N ARG A 3 -2.75 15.89 5.18
CA ARG A 3 -2.68 17.37 5.19
C ARG A 3 -2.42 17.95 3.81
N PHE A 4 -1.57 17.30 3.01
CA PHE A 4 -1.31 17.72 1.63
C PHE A 4 -2.50 17.49 0.71
N GLN A 5 -3.25 16.39 0.91
CA GLN A 5 -4.48 16.14 0.17
C GLN A 5 -5.52 17.22 0.45
N PHE A 6 -5.71 17.60 1.72
CA PHE A 6 -6.61 18.69 2.09
C PHE A 6 -6.27 20.00 1.36
N VAL A 7 -4.99 20.38 1.32
CA VAL A 7 -4.54 21.58 0.57
C VAL A 7 -4.85 21.42 -0.91
N ALA A 8 -4.59 20.23 -1.49
CA ALA A 8 -4.85 19.97 -2.90
C ALA A 8 -6.34 20.11 -3.27
N ASP A 9 -7.23 19.56 -2.45
CA ASP A 9 -8.67 19.54 -2.71
C ASP A 9 -9.30 20.96 -2.64
N HIS A 10 -8.65 21.90 -1.96
CA HIS A 10 -9.15 23.26 -1.73
C HIS A 10 -8.35 24.36 -2.45
N LEU A 11 -7.27 24.01 -3.17
CA LEU A 11 -6.34 24.99 -3.77
C LEU A 11 -6.99 25.90 -4.82
N HIS A 12 -8.14 25.48 -5.38
CA HIS A 12 -8.89 26.25 -6.37
C HIS A 12 -9.86 27.27 -5.75
N ALA A 13 -10.21 27.10 -4.47
CA ALA A 13 -11.13 27.97 -3.75
C ALA A 13 -10.41 28.95 -2.80
N PHE A 14 -9.22 28.60 -2.32
CA PHE A 14 -8.48 29.39 -1.34
C PHE A 14 -6.98 29.49 -1.67
N GLU A 15 -6.32 30.53 -1.16
CA GLU A 15 -4.88 30.70 -1.34
C GLU A 15 -4.08 29.56 -0.67
N VAL A 16 -3.18 28.94 -1.43
CA VAL A 16 -2.30 27.84 -0.95
C VAL A 16 -1.51 28.23 0.30
N LYS A 17 -1.08 29.49 0.41
CA LYS A 17 -0.35 29.99 1.59
C LYS A 17 -1.21 29.88 2.86
N TRP A 18 -2.47 30.29 2.77
CA TRP A 18 -3.42 30.25 3.87
C TRP A 18 -3.76 28.79 4.24
N LEU A 19 -4.05 27.95 3.24
CA LEU A 19 -4.31 26.52 3.45
C LEU A 19 -3.13 25.80 4.11
N CYS A 20 -1.90 26.09 3.67
CA CYS A 20 -0.69 25.50 4.26
C CYS A 20 -0.48 25.94 5.72
N ALA A 21 -0.76 27.21 6.04
CA ALA A 21 -0.71 27.70 7.42
C ALA A 21 -1.78 27.02 8.30
N LEU A 22 -3.00 26.85 7.77
CA LEU A 22 -4.12 26.22 8.46
C LEU A 22 -3.81 24.77 8.89
N VAL A 23 -3.16 23.98 8.04
CA VAL A 23 -2.82 22.58 8.34
C VAL A 23 -1.38 22.39 8.80
N GLU A 24 -0.68 23.48 9.14
CA GLU A 24 0.68 23.46 9.69
C GLU A 24 1.68 22.69 8.80
N VAL A 25 1.68 22.96 7.49
CA VAL A 25 2.67 22.43 6.54
C VAL A 25 3.42 23.54 5.84
N ALA A 26 4.70 23.31 5.53
CA ALA A 26 5.46 24.24 4.72
C ALA A 26 4.97 24.23 3.26
N ARG A 27 4.86 25.41 2.64
CA ARG A 27 4.46 25.56 1.23
C ARG A 27 5.41 24.81 0.28
N SER A 28 6.71 24.80 0.59
CA SER A 28 7.70 24.03 -0.17
C SER A 28 7.44 22.52 -0.11
N SER A 29 7.06 22.01 1.07
CA SER A 29 6.69 20.59 1.24
C SER A 29 5.42 20.24 0.46
N PHE A 30 4.44 21.15 0.40
CA PHE A 30 3.25 20.94 -0.42
C PHE A 30 3.59 20.80 -1.91
N TYR A 31 4.42 21.70 -2.47
CA TYR A 31 4.79 21.58 -3.88
C TYR A 31 5.73 20.39 -4.15
N ALA A 32 6.62 20.02 -3.23
CA ALA A 32 7.40 18.79 -3.35
C ALA A 32 6.49 17.56 -3.34
N TRP A 33 5.47 17.55 -2.49
CA TRP A 33 4.43 16.53 -2.51
C TRP A 33 3.68 16.54 -3.84
N LEU A 34 3.26 17.71 -4.34
CA LEU A 34 2.55 17.83 -5.61
C LEU A 34 3.38 17.31 -6.80
N ALA A 35 4.66 17.68 -6.87
CA ALA A 35 5.58 17.24 -7.92
C ALA A 35 5.80 15.72 -7.92
N GLY A 36 5.69 15.07 -6.75
CA GLY A 36 5.78 13.61 -6.64
C GLY A 36 4.47 12.88 -6.89
N ALA A 37 3.38 13.55 -7.31
CA ALA A 37 2.06 12.94 -7.47
C ALA A 37 2.08 11.79 -8.50
N ASP A 38 2.66 12.01 -9.67
CA ASP A 38 2.70 11.01 -10.74
C ASP A 38 3.47 9.76 -10.32
N GLY A 39 4.60 9.93 -9.65
CA GLY A 39 5.40 8.81 -9.12
C GLY A 39 4.65 8.02 -8.03
N ARG A 40 3.86 8.70 -7.19
CA ARG A 40 2.99 8.01 -6.22
C ARG A 40 1.86 7.26 -6.91
N ALA A 41 1.22 7.85 -7.92
CA ALA A 41 0.15 7.23 -8.68
C ALA A 41 0.66 5.98 -9.43
N ALA A 42 1.83 6.05 -10.07
CA ALA A 42 2.46 4.92 -10.74
C ALA A 42 2.79 3.78 -9.76
N ARG A 43 3.27 4.11 -8.56
CA ARG A 43 3.55 3.11 -7.52
C ARG A 43 2.27 2.45 -7.02
N GLU A 44 1.21 3.22 -6.82
CA GLU A 44 -0.11 2.71 -6.42
C GLU A 44 -0.66 1.77 -7.50
N ALA A 45 -0.62 2.16 -8.77
CA ALA A 45 -1.03 1.31 -9.88
C ALA A 45 -0.22 0.00 -9.94
N ALA A 46 1.11 0.07 -9.76
CA ALA A 46 1.95 -1.11 -9.72
C ALA A 46 1.66 -2.02 -8.51
N ASP A 47 1.25 -1.45 -7.37
CA ASP A 47 0.84 -2.20 -6.20
C ASP A 47 -0.55 -2.83 -6.38
N GLN A 48 -1.48 -2.18 -7.09
CA GLN A 48 -2.77 -2.75 -7.47
C GLN A 48 -2.58 -3.96 -8.39
N VAL A 49 -1.74 -3.86 -9.41
CA VAL A 49 -1.41 -5.00 -10.30
C VAL A 49 -0.80 -6.16 -9.50
N LEU A 50 0.09 -5.85 -8.55
CA LEU A 50 0.66 -6.86 -7.67
C LEU A 50 -0.41 -7.47 -6.75
N ALA A 51 -1.36 -6.68 -6.26
CA ALA A 51 -2.47 -7.18 -5.44
C ALA A 51 -3.34 -8.19 -6.20
N GLU A 52 -3.65 -7.93 -7.48
CA GLU A 52 -4.40 -8.90 -8.30
C GLU A 52 -3.64 -10.22 -8.45
N ARG A 53 -2.32 -10.16 -8.74
CA ARG A 53 -1.48 -11.38 -8.80
C ARG A 53 -1.46 -12.13 -7.47
N ILE A 54 -1.36 -11.42 -6.36
CA ILE A 54 -1.42 -12.00 -5.02
C ILE A 54 -2.77 -12.70 -4.78
N ARG A 55 -3.89 -12.10 -5.22
CA ARG A 55 -5.22 -12.70 -5.06
C ARG A 55 -5.35 -14.01 -5.81
N VAL A 56 -4.84 -14.10 -7.04
CA VAL A 56 -4.86 -15.35 -7.82
C VAL A 56 -4.17 -16.47 -7.05
N VAL A 57 -2.94 -16.24 -6.55
CA VAL A 57 -2.20 -17.24 -5.76
C VAL A 57 -2.89 -17.56 -4.43
N HIS A 58 -3.47 -16.55 -3.77
CA HIS A 58 -4.12 -16.73 -2.47
C HIS A 58 -5.50 -17.40 -2.58
N ASP A 59 -6.16 -17.37 -3.74
CA ASP A 59 -7.43 -18.07 -3.95
C ASP A 59 -7.22 -19.59 -4.04
N GLU A 60 -6.05 -20.03 -4.54
CA GLU A 60 -5.65 -21.44 -4.55
C GLU A 60 -5.41 -21.98 -3.13
N ASP A 61 -4.75 -21.19 -2.27
CA ASP A 61 -4.58 -21.51 -0.86
C ASP A 61 -4.56 -20.25 0.02
N ASN A 62 -5.69 -20.00 0.67
CA ASN A 62 -5.87 -18.84 1.54
C ASN A 62 -5.09 -18.93 2.86
N THR A 63 -4.38 -20.03 3.15
CA THR A 63 -3.51 -20.15 4.33
C THR A 63 -2.16 -19.48 4.10
N TYR A 64 -1.81 -19.18 2.85
CA TYR A 64 -0.50 -18.65 2.50
C TYR A 64 -0.29 -17.22 2.98
N GLY A 65 0.73 -17.06 3.81
CA GLY A 65 1.28 -15.77 4.17
C GLY A 65 2.27 -15.23 3.13
N ALA A 66 2.71 -13.99 3.32
CA ALA A 66 3.62 -13.30 2.41
C ALA A 66 4.86 -14.11 1.96
N PRO A 67 5.54 -14.91 2.80
CA PRO A 67 6.69 -15.70 2.34
C PRO A 67 6.35 -16.73 1.27
N ARG A 68 5.24 -17.46 1.43
CA ARG A 68 4.79 -18.48 0.48
C ARG A 68 4.30 -17.84 -0.82
N ILE A 69 3.46 -16.82 -0.71
CA ILE A 69 3.02 -16.05 -1.89
C ILE A 69 4.22 -15.47 -2.65
N THR A 70 5.24 -14.98 -1.96
CA THR A 70 6.44 -14.47 -2.63
C THR A 70 7.18 -15.56 -3.41
N ALA A 71 7.25 -16.78 -2.86
CA ALA A 71 7.87 -17.90 -3.55
C ALA A 71 7.10 -18.24 -4.83
N GLU A 72 5.78 -18.39 -4.74
CA GLU A 72 4.92 -18.67 -5.91
C GLU A 72 5.00 -17.55 -6.96
N LEU A 73 4.98 -16.27 -6.55
CA LEU A 73 5.09 -15.14 -7.48
C LEU A 73 6.44 -15.05 -8.20
N ASN A 74 7.49 -15.63 -7.62
CA ASN A 74 8.84 -15.60 -8.16
C ASN A 74 9.26 -16.92 -8.81
N ASP A 75 8.39 -17.94 -8.80
CA ASP A 75 8.66 -19.21 -9.45
C ASP A 75 8.73 -19.02 -10.97
N GLY A 76 9.77 -19.55 -11.59
CA GLY A 76 10.06 -19.33 -13.01
C GLY A 76 10.41 -17.88 -13.43
N VAL A 77 10.51 -16.93 -12.49
CA VAL A 77 10.79 -15.52 -12.78
C VAL A 77 12.31 -15.22 -12.70
N PRO A 78 12.90 -14.54 -13.70
CA PRO A 78 14.29 -14.08 -13.66
C PRO A 78 14.58 -13.13 -12.49
N ASP A 79 15.81 -13.16 -11.96
CA ASP A 79 16.17 -12.40 -10.74
C ASP A 79 15.85 -10.89 -10.80
N GLY A 80 15.97 -10.26 -11.98
CA GLY A 80 15.68 -8.83 -12.17
C GLY A 80 14.19 -8.46 -12.06
N GLU A 81 13.30 -9.45 -12.16
CA GLU A 81 11.84 -9.26 -12.16
C GLU A 81 11.18 -9.77 -10.87
N ARG A 82 11.97 -10.38 -9.98
CA ARG A 82 11.47 -10.92 -8.71
C ARG A 82 10.95 -9.83 -7.78
N VAL A 83 9.85 -10.15 -7.11
CA VAL A 83 9.22 -9.25 -6.13
C VAL A 83 9.78 -9.52 -4.74
N ASN A 84 10.15 -8.45 -4.04
CA ASN A 84 10.62 -8.53 -2.65
C ASN A 84 9.48 -8.90 -1.68
N HIS A 85 9.73 -9.84 -0.76
CA HIS A 85 8.74 -10.27 0.24
C HIS A 85 8.18 -9.12 1.11
N LYS A 86 8.97 -8.07 1.38
CA LYS A 86 8.50 -6.89 2.13
C LYS A 86 7.46 -6.10 1.33
N ARG A 87 7.63 -6.04 0.00
CA ARG A 87 6.65 -5.42 -0.90
C ARG A 87 5.36 -6.23 -0.91
N VAL A 88 5.46 -7.55 -1.05
CA VAL A 88 4.30 -8.47 -0.98
C VAL A 88 3.56 -8.30 0.34
N ALA A 89 4.26 -8.36 1.47
CA ALA A 89 3.66 -8.21 2.80
C ALA A 89 2.96 -6.85 2.98
N ARG A 90 3.54 -5.76 2.46
CA ARG A 90 2.93 -4.43 2.48
C ARG A 90 1.66 -4.39 1.64
N VAL A 91 1.69 -4.90 0.41
CA VAL A 91 0.54 -4.92 -0.49
C VAL A 91 -0.58 -5.80 0.08
N MET A 92 -0.26 -7.00 0.57
CA MET A 92 -1.22 -7.85 1.27
C MET A 92 -1.95 -7.09 2.39
N ARG A 93 -1.20 -6.40 3.26
CA ARG A 93 -1.77 -5.61 4.36
C ARG A 93 -2.68 -4.47 3.85
N SER A 94 -2.22 -3.71 2.86
CA SER A 94 -3.00 -2.59 2.31
C SER A 94 -4.30 -3.04 1.63
N HIS A 95 -4.33 -4.25 1.07
CA HIS A 95 -5.48 -4.81 0.36
C HIS A 95 -6.31 -5.80 1.18
N GLY A 96 -6.03 -5.95 2.49
CA GLY A 96 -6.79 -6.85 3.37
C GLY A 96 -6.61 -8.35 3.08
N ILE A 97 -5.56 -8.73 2.35
CA ILE A 97 -5.23 -10.12 2.04
C ILE A 97 -4.44 -10.68 3.23
N ALA A 98 -5.01 -11.67 3.92
CA ALA A 98 -4.41 -12.27 5.09
C ALA A 98 -4.44 -13.78 4.98
N GLY A 99 -3.27 -14.40 5.12
CA GLY A 99 -3.16 -15.84 5.27
C GLY A 99 -3.96 -16.30 6.48
N TYR A 100 -4.80 -17.32 6.28
CA TYR A 100 -5.64 -17.90 7.30
C TYR A 100 -4.78 -18.40 8.47
N ARG A 101 -4.92 -17.74 9.62
CA ARG A 101 -4.34 -18.18 10.88
C ARG A 101 -5.47 -18.66 11.78
N ARG A 102 -5.48 -19.95 12.17
CA ARG A 102 -6.41 -20.42 13.21
C ARG A 102 -6.24 -19.53 14.44
N ARG A 103 -7.30 -18.80 14.80
CA ARG A 103 -7.36 -18.08 16.07
C ARG A 103 -7.24 -19.15 17.16
N ARG A 104 -6.17 -19.12 17.95
CA ARG A 104 -6.03 -20.00 19.12
C ARG A 104 -7.21 -19.67 20.04
N ARG A 105 -8.12 -20.63 20.26
CA ARG A 105 -9.16 -20.49 21.29
C ARG A 105 -8.42 -20.31 22.61
N GLU A 106 -8.54 -19.15 23.22
CA GLU A 106 -8.18 -18.98 24.63
C GLU A 106 -9.18 -19.82 25.41
N ASN A 107 -8.74 -21.03 25.78
CA ASN A 107 -9.48 -21.86 26.73
C ASN A 107 -9.57 -21.07 28.03
N HIS A 108 -10.69 -20.38 28.23
CA HIS A 108 -11.13 -19.96 29.56
C HIS A 108 -11.54 -21.25 30.26
N GLY A 109 -10.60 -21.85 30.98
CA GLY A 109 -10.83 -23.04 31.79
C GLY A 109 -10.37 -22.77 33.21
N GLY A 110 -11.28 -22.92 34.17
CA GLY A 110 -11.02 -22.90 35.61
C GLY A 110 -11.87 -21.89 36.34
#